data_AF-A0A9R0WX25-F1
#
_entry.id   AF-A0A9R0WX25-F1
#
_cell.length_a   1.000
_cell.length_b   1.000
_cell.length_c   1.000
_cell.angle_alpha   90.00
_cell.angle_beta   90.00
_cell.angle_gamma   90.00
#
_symmetry.space_group_name_H-M   'P 1'
#
loop_
_entity.id
_entity.type
_entity.pdbx_description
1 polymer ?
#
loop_
_entity_poly.entity_id
_entity_poly.type
_entity_poly.pdbx_seq_one_letter_code
_entity_poly.pdbx_strand_id
1 'polypeptide(L)'
;MSERDEKIKSLVNMGFSEDEANEAIIRCVDSVSASRVAEDCHSRNLSDHQVTDRCFNSFGGRKKARLMEESRKKRKRYGGGGQGNRPSLDGSDEDSMPLPNPMVGFNLPGYSGPSVTRMLSKLDTGPPFFYYENVARAPKGEWAKISRNLFDIQPEFVDSLHLCAAARKRGYIHNLPIENRSPLLPLPPKTIFEAFPHYKKWWPSWDTRTHLNCLQTCVASAKLTDRIQRALVSSSNPPTKSVQKYVMDECKKWNLVWVGKNKVAPLEPDEMEYILGFPRDHTRGVGKTQRYKSLGNSFQVDTVAYHLSVLRRMFPNGVRVLSLFTGIGGGEVALHKLGIHMRVVVSVEIGEASKKIFKSWWDQTQTGTLIEITDVKSLTNDRVASFISQFGGFDLVIGGSPCNNLAGSNRHHRDGLEGKHSALFYDYVRILNFVKSAMGGRRM
;
A
#
# COMPACT_ATOMS: atom_id res chain seq x y z
N MET A 1 3.31 -52.90 -20.86
CA MET A 1 2.29 -51.82 -20.71
C MET A 1 3.04 -50.51 -20.59
N SER A 2 2.56 -49.41 -21.17
CA SER A 2 3.28 -48.14 -21.06
C SER A 2 3.12 -47.57 -19.63
N GLU A 3 4.10 -46.78 -19.18
CA GLU A 3 4.06 -46.14 -17.84
C GLU A 3 2.82 -45.25 -17.64
N ARG A 4 2.24 -44.78 -18.76
CA ARG A 4 0.98 -44.04 -18.81
C ARG A 4 -0.22 -44.93 -18.48
N ASP A 5 -0.24 -46.16 -19.01
CA ASP A 5 -1.35 -47.10 -18.82
C ASP A 5 -1.45 -47.60 -17.37
N GLU A 6 -0.31 -47.74 -16.68
CA GLU A 6 -0.28 -48.09 -15.26
C GLU A 6 -0.83 -46.97 -14.36
N LYS A 7 -0.51 -45.71 -14.69
CA LYS A 7 -1.02 -44.54 -13.96
C LYS A 7 -2.53 -44.34 -14.17
N ILE A 8 -3.04 -44.59 -15.38
CA ILE A 8 -4.47 -44.56 -15.67
C ILE A 8 -5.19 -45.64 -14.85
N LYS A 9 -4.69 -46.88 -14.84
CA LYS A 9 -5.28 -47.96 -14.02
C LYS A 9 -5.28 -47.64 -12.52
N SER A 10 -4.23 -47.01 -12.01
CA SER A 10 -4.18 -46.57 -10.61
C SER A 10 -5.27 -45.55 -10.28
N LEU A 11 -5.49 -44.56 -11.16
CA LEU A 11 -6.53 -43.55 -10.98
C LEU A 11 -7.95 -44.13 -11.09
N VAL A 12 -8.17 -45.05 -12.04
CA VAL A 12 -9.44 -45.76 -12.17
C VAL A 12 -9.74 -46.62 -10.93
N ASN A 13 -8.72 -47.29 -10.36
CA ASN A 13 -8.86 -48.04 -9.11
C ASN A 13 -9.17 -47.15 -7.90
N MET A 14 -8.85 -45.85 -7.97
CA MET A 14 -9.22 -44.85 -6.95
C MET A 14 -10.61 -44.24 -7.16
N GLY A 15 -11.36 -44.71 -8.18
CA GLY A 15 -12.76 -44.35 -8.42
C GLY A 15 -12.97 -43.22 -9.42
N PHE A 16 -11.94 -42.78 -10.13
CA PHE A 16 -12.06 -41.81 -11.23
C PHE A 16 -12.51 -42.49 -12.52
N SER A 17 -13.26 -41.78 -13.38
CA SER A 17 -13.58 -42.30 -14.71
C SER A 17 -12.32 -42.34 -15.58
N GLU A 18 -12.28 -43.25 -16.56
CA GLU A 18 -11.12 -43.40 -17.44
C GLU A 18 -10.83 -42.12 -18.26
N ASP A 19 -11.87 -41.36 -18.59
CA ASP A 19 -11.76 -40.07 -19.27
C ASP A 19 -11.14 -38.99 -18.37
N GLU A 20 -11.54 -38.93 -17.09
CA GLU A 20 -10.96 -38.00 -16.11
C GLU A 20 -9.50 -38.33 -15.80
N ALA A 21 -9.17 -39.61 -15.69
CA ALA A 21 -7.80 -40.08 -15.48
C ALA A 21 -6.89 -39.72 -16.66
N ASN A 22 -7.40 -39.83 -17.89
CA ASN A 22 -6.69 -39.45 -19.10
C ASN A 22 -6.47 -37.94 -19.21
N GLU A 23 -7.49 -37.12 -18.94
CA GLU A 23 -7.34 -35.65 -18.93
C GLU A 23 -6.33 -35.16 -17.88
N ALA A 24 -6.34 -35.76 -16.68
CA ALA A 24 -5.43 -35.37 -15.60
C ALA A 24 -3.97 -35.62 -15.98
N ILE A 25 -3.69 -36.75 -16.63
CA ILE A 25 -2.33 -37.08 -17.08
C ILE A 25 -1.87 -36.16 -18.21
N ILE A 26 -2.73 -35.82 -19.17
CA ILE A 26 -2.40 -34.89 -20.26
C ILE A 26 -2.06 -33.50 -19.70
N ARG A 27 -2.87 -32.97 -18.77
CA ARG A 27 -2.60 -31.68 -18.12
C ARG A 27 -1.28 -31.66 -17.35
N CYS A 28 -0.87 -32.77 -16.75
CA CYS A 28 0.41 -32.86 -16.05
C CYS A 28 1.61 -32.92 -17.01
N VAL A 29 1.50 -33.56 -18.17
CA VAL A 29 2.61 -33.63 -19.15
C VAL A 29 2.89 -32.25 -19.77
N ASP A 30 1.86 -31.43 -20.01
CA ASP A 30 2.02 -30.05 -20.47
C ASP A 30 2.69 -29.15 -19.41
N SER A 31 2.45 -29.42 -18.13
CA SER A 31 3.10 -28.68 -17.03
C SER A 31 4.60 -28.99 -16.89
N VAL A 32 5.05 -30.19 -17.28
CA VAL A 32 6.47 -30.59 -17.26
C VAL A 32 7.22 -30.06 -18.49
N SER A 33 6.52 -29.86 -19.60
CA SER A 33 7.07 -29.22 -20.81
C SER A 33 7.34 -27.73 -20.59
N ALA A 34 6.56 -27.06 -19.74
CA ALA A 34 6.78 -25.68 -19.33
C ALA A 34 7.95 -25.49 -18.35
N SER A 35 8.32 -26.52 -17.58
CA SER A 35 9.49 -26.47 -16.68
C SER A 35 10.83 -26.72 -17.39
N ARG A 36 10.82 -27.20 -18.64
CA ARG A 36 12.04 -27.49 -19.41
C ARG A 36 12.67 -26.29 -20.14
N VAL A 37 12.10 -25.08 -19.99
CA VAL A 37 12.66 -23.84 -20.58
C VAL A 37 13.38 -22.97 -19.54
N ALA A 38 13.49 -23.41 -18.28
CA ALA A 38 14.03 -22.60 -17.18
C ALA A 38 15.36 -23.07 -16.58
N GLU A 39 15.98 -24.14 -17.07
CA GLU A 39 17.27 -24.63 -16.54
C GLU A 39 18.22 -25.02 -17.67
N ASP A 40 18.88 -24.02 -18.22
CA ASP A 40 20.12 -24.20 -18.97
C ASP A 40 21.16 -23.25 -18.37
N CYS A 41 21.66 -23.59 -17.18
CA CYS A 41 22.89 -23.03 -16.62
C CYS A 41 23.40 -23.90 -15.46
N HIS A 42 24.55 -24.53 -15.71
CA HIS A 42 25.48 -25.18 -14.78
C HIS A 42 25.26 -26.65 -14.41
N SER A 43 26.02 -27.47 -15.13
CA SER A 43 26.49 -28.79 -14.77
C SER A 43 27.37 -28.78 -13.50
N ARG A 44 27.19 -29.79 -12.63
CA ARG A 44 28.21 -30.79 -12.23
C ARG A 44 27.75 -31.64 -11.02
N ASN A 45 27.47 -32.91 -11.32
CA ASN A 45 27.87 -34.15 -10.64
C ASN A 45 27.62 -34.39 -9.14
N LEU A 46 26.83 -35.47 -8.89
CA LEU A 46 27.10 -36.69 -8.07
C LEU A 46 27.41 -36.47 -6.56
N SER A 47 26.82 -37.16 -5.58
CA SER A 47 26.27 -38.53 -5.50
C SER A 47 25.56 -38.76 -4.15
N ASP A 48 24.54 -39.62 -4.16
CA ASP A 48 24.13 -40.65 -3.17
C ASP A 48 24.24 -40.43 -1.64
N HIS A 49 23.11 -40.47 -0.93
CA HIS A 49 22.63 -41.64 -0.16
C HIS A 49 21.51 -41.30 0.84
N GLN A 50 20.33 -41.88 0.59
CA GLN A 50 19.52 -42.72 1.49
C GLN A 50 19.40 -42.43 3.01
N VAL A 51 18.13 -42.29 3.44
CA VAL A 51 17.42 -43.14 4.44
C VAL A 51 17.15 -42.58 5.87
N THR A 52 15.83 -42.61 6.18
CA THR A 52 15.09 -42.71 7.47
C THR A 52 15.02 -41.56 8.49
N ASP A 53 13.83 -40.99 8.59
CA ASP A 53 12.84 -41.25 9.66
C ASP A 53 13.34 -41.31 11.13
N ARG A 54 12.91 -40.33 11.96
CA ARG A 54 12.15 -40.52 13.21
C ARG A 54 12.16 -39.27 14.10
N CYS A 55 10.97 -38.77 14.40
CA CYS A 55 10.70 -38.01 15.63
C CYS A 55 10.62 -38.99 16.81
N PHE A 56 11.20 -38.66 17.97
CA PHE A 56 10.53 -38.68 19.28
C PHE A 56 11.42 -38.09 20.40
N ASN A 57 10.75 -37.28 21.23
CA ASN A 57 11.07 -36.70 22.54
C ASN A 57 12.23 -37.27 23.38
N SER A 58 12.94 -36.38 24.09
CA SER A 58 13.03 -36.49 25.57
C SER A 58 13.49 -35.18 26.23
N PHE A 59 12.82 -34.86 27.34
CA PHE A 59 13.24 -33.94 28.39
C PHE A 59 14.56 -34.39 29.05
N GLY A 60 15.34 -33.44 29.57
CA GLY A 60 16.46 -33.71 30.47
C GLY A 60 17.29 -32.48 30.80
N GLY A 61 16.91 -31.73 31.84
CA GLY A 61 17.74 -30.67 32.38
C GLY A 61 18.77 -31.20 33.38
N ARG A 62 19.99 -30.61 33.39
CA ARG A 62 20.81 -30.42 34.59
C ARG A 62 21.89 -29.35 34.35
N LYS A 63 22.08 -28.50 35.37
CA LYS A 63 22.97 -27.32 35.44
C LYS A 63 24.35 -27.65 36.02
N LYS A 64 25.39 -26.91 35.58
CA LYS A 64 26.51 -26.21 36.29
C LYS A 64 27.73 -26.17 35.35
N ALA A 65 28.59 -25.16 35.26
CA ALA A 65 29.01 -24.08 36.18
C ALA A 65 29.44 -22.84 35.36
N ARG A 66 29.03 -21.62 35.73
CA ARG A 66 29.82 -20.55 36.39
C ARG A 66 31.22 -20.30 35.79
N LEU A 67 31.37 -19.15 35.13
CA LEU A 67 32.48 -18.21 35.40
C LEU A 67 31.90 -16.80 35.44
N MET A 68 32.33 -16.07 36.46
CA MET A 68 31.90 -14.75 36.90
C MET A 68 32.91 -13.76 36.34
N GLU A 69 32.47 -12.65 35.75
CA GLU A 69 33.23 -11.40 35.90
C GLU A 69 32.27 -10.21 35.88
N GLU A 70 32.25 -9.53 37.02
CA GLU A 70 31.50 -8.31 37.26
C GLU A 70 32.15 -7.13 36.55
N SER A 71 31.35 -6.21 36.01
CA SER A 71 31.79 -4.84 35.78
C SER A 71 30.60 -3.89 35.91
N ARG A 72 30.77 -2.94 36.82
CA ARG A 72 29.75 -2.17 37.52
C ARG A 72 29.15 -1.07 36.64
N LYS A 73 27.82 -0.95 36.70
CA LYS A 73 27.07 0.27 36.34
C LYS A 73 27.52 1.44 37.23
N LYS A 74 27.98 2.54 36.62
CA LYS A 74 27.99 3.87 37.26
C LYS A 74 27.16 4.85 36.45
N ARG A 75 26.02 5.23 37.03
CA ARG A 75 25.29 6.48 36.71
C ARG A 75 26.23 7.67 36.97
N LYS A 76 26.31 8.61 36.04
CA LYS A 76 26.67 10.00 36.33
C LYS A 76 25.66 10.92 35.67
N ARG A 77 24.93 11.67 36.51
CA ARG A 77 24.27 12.93 36.17
C ARG A 77 25.31 14.04 36.40
N TYR A 78 25.42 14.98 35.47
CA TYR A 78 25.78 16.37 35.74
C TYR A 78 25.00 17.23 34.72
N GLY A 79 24.41 18.32 35.20
CA GLY A 79 23.60 19.23 34.41
C GLY A 79 24.35 20.48 33.98
N GLY A 80 23.69 21.26 33.12
CA GLY A 80 23.75 22.72 33.04
C GLY A 80 24.86 23.34 32.19
N GLY A 81 24.44 24.10 31.17
CA GLY A 81 25.23 25.20 30.58
C GLY A 81 25.48 25.04 29.09
N GLY A 82 25.00 25.99 28.29
CA GLY A 82 25.00 25.93 26.83
C GLY A 82 26.17 26.65 26.17
N GLN A 83 26.46 26.27 24.93
CA GLN A 83 26.69 27.16 23.78
C GLN A 83 26.91 26.29 22.54
N GLY A 84 26.45 26.81 21.41
CA GLY A 84 26.27 26.06 20.18
C GLY A 84 27.56 25.55 19.55
N ASN A 85 27.41 24.52 18.73
CA ASN A 85 28.35 24.19 17.68
C ASN A 85 27.61 23.57 16.50
N ARG A 86 27.95 24.05 15.31
CA ARG A 86 27.59 23.49 14.01
C ARG A 86 27.90 21.98 13.96
N PRO A 87 27.12 21.15 13.27
CA PRO A 87 27.57 19.80 12.98
C PRO A 87 28.70 19.86 11.96
N SER A 88 29.85 19.36 12.37
CA SER A 88 30.97 18.98 11.53
C SER A 88 30.53 17.93 10.49
N LEU A 89 30.95 18.14 9.25
CA LEU A 89 30.93 17.16 8.17
C LEU A 89 31.85 16.00 8.56
N ASP A 90 31.29 14.91 9.07
CA ASP A 90 31.96 13.61 9.08
C ASP A 90 30.98 12.56 8.54
N GLY A 91 31.41 11.91 7.47
CA GLY A 91 30.60 10.98 6.69
C GLY A 91 30.62 9.61 7.34
N SER A 92 29.64 9.33 8.20
CA SER A 92 29.23 7.97 8.54
C SER A 92 27.93 7.95 9.35
N ASP A 93 26.82 8.36 8.74
CA ASP A 93 25.51 7.95 9.20
C ASP A 93 24.61 7.71 7.98
N GLU A 94 24.24 6.45 7.73
CA GLU A 94 23.12 6.15 6.84
C GLU A 94 21.84 6.76 7.46
N ASP A 95 21.52 7.98 7.03
CA ASP A 95 20.44 8.83 7.51
C ASP A 95 19.09 8.10 7.46
N SER A 96 18.67 7.58 8.60
CA SER A 96 17.27 7.21 8.81
C SER A 96 16.46 8.49 8.99
N MET A 97 15.62 8.85 8.01
CA MET A 97 14.63 9.93 8.21
C MET A 97 13.58 9.47 9.24
N PRO A 98 13.53 10.07 10.45
CA PRO A 98 12.61 9.62 11.48
C PRO A 98 11.18 10.01 11.12
N LEU A 99 10.23 9.11 11.41
CA LEU A 99 8.81 9.40 11.21
C LEU A 99 8.33 10.37 12.30
N PRO A 100 7.65 11.48 11.94
CA PRO A 100 7.13 12.43 12.90
C PRO A 100 6.05 11.78 13.78
N ASN A 101 5.92 12.27 15.01
CA ASN A 101 4.83 11.88 15.92
C ASN A 101 4.32 13.15 16.64
N PRO A 102 3.10 13.63 16.34
CA PRO A 102 2.09 13.01 15.49
C PRO A 102 2.40 13.12 13.98
N MET A 103 1.87 12.21 13.17
CA MET A 103 2.04 12.20 11.69
C MET A 103 0.97 13.07 11.02
N VAL A 104 1.12 14.38 11.13
CA VAL A 104 0.12 15.38 10.71
C VAL A 104 0.49 16.15 9.44
N GLY A 105 1.50 15.69 8.69
CA GLY A 105 1.98 16.36 7.50
C GLY A 105 2.51 17.76 7.80
N PHE A 106 2.36 18.66 6.81
CA PHE A 106 2.81 20.04 6.92
C PHE A 106 1.76 20.94 7.56
N ASN A 107 0.47 20.68 7.33
CA ASN A 107 -0.61 21.56 7.78
C ASN A 107 -2.01 20.93 7.79
N LEU A 108 -2.19 19.71 8.32
CA LEU A 108 -3.54 19.12 8.38
C LEU A 108 -4.57 20.00 9.12
N PRO A 109 -5.86 19.96 8.71
CA PRO A 109 -6.92 20.76 9.33
C PRO A 109 -7.04 20.49 10.84
N GLY A 110 -7.07 21.56 11.64
CA GLY A 110 -7.24 21.49 13.10
C GLY A 110 -5.95 21.23 13.89
N TYR A 111 -4.79 21.15 13.24
CA TYR A 111 -3.50 21.09 13.91
C TYR A 111 -2.89 22.48 14.06
N SER A 112 -2.54 22.87 15.29
CA SER A 112 -1.99 24.19 15.64
C SER A 112 -0.48 24.18 15.90
N GLY A 113 0.25 23.24 15.29
CA GLY A 113 1.71 23.16 15.44
C GLY A 113 2.47 24.23 14.64
N PRO A 114 3.81 24.27 14.77
CA PRO A 114 4.63 25.24 14.06
C PRO A 114 4.46 25.09 12.55
N SER A 115 4.29 26.23 11.86
CA SER A 115 4.19 26.27 10.40
C SER A 115 5.47 25.70 9.79
N VAL A 116 5.33 24.71 8.91
CA VAL A 116 6.46 24.19 8.14
C VAL A 116 6.79 25.18 7.04
N THR A 117 7.98 25.78 7.09
CA THR A 117 8.51 26.58 5.97
C THR A 117 9.29 25.64 5.06
N ARG A 118 8.79 25.42 3.85
CA ARG A 118 9.43 24.55 2.86
C ARG A 118 10.10 25.39 1.78
N MET A 119 11.42 25.33 1.71
CA MET A 119 12.17 25.94 0.62
C MET A 119 12.32 24.94 -0.53
N LEU A 120 11.71 25.27 -1.67
CA LEU A 120 11.94 24.57 -2.93
C LEU A 120 12.88 25.39 -3.80
N SER A 121 13.71 24.70 -4.61
CA SER A 121 14.48 25.37 -5.64
C SER A 121 13.52 25.99 -6.67
N LYS A 122 13.91 27.12 -7.30
CA LYS A 122 13.10 27.75 -8.35
C LYS A 122 12.83 26.81 -9.54
N LEU A 123 13.74 25.88 -9.81
CA LEU A 123 13.61 24.87 -10.87
C LEU A 123 12.60 23.77 -10.53
N ASP A 124 12.28 23.60 -9.24
CA ASP A 124 11.36 22.58 -8.76
C ASP A 124 9.96 23.12 -8.46
N THR A 125 9.76 24.43 -8.58
CA THR A 125 8.45 25.08 -8.42
C THR A 125 7.68 25.21 -9.74
N GLY A 126 6.36 25.04 -9.67
CA GLY A 126 5.46 25.21 -10.81
C GLY A 126 5.27 23.96 -11.66
N PRO A 127 4.57 24.06 -12.80
CA PRO A 127 4.21 22.91 -13.61
C PRO A 127 5.43 22.32 -14.36
N PRO A 128 5.48 20.98 -14.55
CA PRO A 128 4.50 20.02 -14.02
C PRO A 128 4.59 19.93 -12.49
N PHE A 129 3.43 20.01 -11.83
CA PHE A 129 3.38 19.59 -10.44
C PHE A 129 3.57 18.08 -10.41
N PHE A 130 4.23 17.56 -9.39
CA PHE A 130 4.36 16.13 -9.20
C PHE A 130 3.89 15.72 -7.82
N TYR A 131 3.38 14.50 -7.70
CA TYR A 131 2.88 13.96 -6.45
C TYR A 131 3.14 12.45 -6.39
N TYR A 132 4.07 12.04 -5.53
CA TYR A 132 4.46 10.65 -5.34
C TYR A 132 4.13 10.18 -3.94
N GLU A 133 3.44 9.04 -3.83
CA GLU A 133 3.10 8.40 -2.55
C GLU A 133 3.89 7.11 -2.32
N ASN A 134 4.27 6.88 -1.06
CA ASN A 134 4.80 5.59 -0.62
C ASN A 134 4.43 5.31 0.86
N VAL A 135 4.56 4.06 1.29
CA VAL A 135 4.33 3.69 2.69
C VAL A 135 5.29 4.42 3.63
N ALA A 136 4.77 5.00 4.72
CA ALA A 136 5.62 5.75 5.65
C ALA A 136 6.69 4.86 6.30
N ARG A 137 6.30 3.65 6.73
CA ARG A 137 7.20 2.68 7.39
C ARG A 137 8.02 1.85 6.39
N ALA A 138 8.62 2.51 5.41
CA ALA A 138 9.54 1.88 4.47
C ALA A 138 10.84 1.42 5.17
N PRO A 139 11.61 0.48 4.59
CA PRO A 139 12.93 0.10 5.09
C PRO A 139 13.88 1.31 5.29
N LYS A 140 14.93 1.11 6.10
CA LYS A 140 15.91 2.17 6.40
C LYS A 140 16.59 2.65 5.10
N GLY A 141 16.81 3.95 4.97
CA GLY A 141 17.46 4.58 3.82
C GLY A 141 16.56 4.79 2.58
N GLU A 142 15.39 4.15 2.53
CA GLU A 142 14.52 4.20 1.35
C GLU A 142 13.96 5.60 1.10
N TRP A 143 13.49 6.27 2.15
CA TRP A 143 13.03 7.64 2.04
C TRP A 143 14.14 8.61 1.66
N ALA A 144 15.38 8.39 2.12
CA ALA A 144 16.52 9.19 1.70
C ALA A 144 16.84 8.98 0.20
N LYS A 145 16.75 7.73 -0.31
CA LYS A 145 16.85 7.44 -1.75
C LYS A 145 15.73 8.11 -2.55
N ILE A 146 14.47 8.01 -2.09
CA ILE A 146 13.32 8.62 -2.77
C ILE A 146 13.48 10.15 -2.80
N SER A 147 13.83 10.77 -1.67
CA SER A 147 14.08 12.21 -1.56
C SER A 147 15.17 12.66 -2.53
N ARG A 148 16.34 12.01 -2.54
CA ARG A 148 17.44 12.34 -3.45
C ARG A 148 17.06 12.27 -4.93
N ASN A 149 16.24 11.29 -5.31
CA ASN A 149 15.79 11.12 -6.70
C ASN A 149 14.62 12.05 -7.07
N LEU A 150 13.97 12.68 -6.09
CA LEU A 150 12.88 13.62 -6.27
C LEU A 150 13.28 15.02 -5.77
N PHE A 151 14.45 15.47 -6.22
CA PHE A 151 14.95 16.85 -6.06
C PHE A 151 15.25 17.26 -4.61
N ASP A 152 15.67 16.30 -3.78
CA ASP A 152 15.96 16.49 -2.35
C ASP A 152 14.76 17.06 -1.56
N ILE A 153 13.54 16.85 -2.07
CA ILE A 153 12.32 17.33 -1.44
C ILE A 153 11.96 16.46 -0.24
N GLN A 154 11.79 17.10 0.92
CA GLN A 154 11.35 16.44 2.14
C GLN A 154 9.95 15.81 1.96
N PRO A 155 9.77 14.52 2.34
CA PRO A 155 8.46 13.89 2.33
C PRO A 155 7.52 14.45 3.39
N GLU A 156 6.27 14.68 3.01
CA GLU A 156 5.15 14.98 3.89
C GLU A 156 4.59 13.67 4.48
N PHE A 157 4.85 13.39 5.75
CA PHE A 157 4.35 12.19 6.43
C PHE A 157 3.00 12.44 7.11
N VAL A 158 1.96 11.74 6.65
CA VAL A 158 0.58 11.87 7.14
C VAL A 158 0.02 10.50 7.49
N ASP A 159 -0.70 10.43 8.61
CA ASP A 159 -1.61 9.33 8.92
C ASP A 159 -3.05 9.75 8.63
N SER A 160 -3.72 9.06 7.70
CA SER A 160 -5.12 9.35 7.37
C SER A 160 -6.08 9.17 8.55
N LEU A 161 -5.66 8.60 9.70
CA LEU A 161 -6.47 8.59 10.93
C LEU A 161 -6.93 9.99 11.36
N HIS A 162 -6.18 11.03 11.00
CA HIS A 162 -6.54 12.41 11.33
C HIS A 162 -7.68 12.98 10.47
N LEU A 163 -7.98 12.30 9.36
CA LEU A 163 -8.99 12.69 8.38
C LEU A 163 -10.18 11.73 8.38
N CYS A 164 -9.97 10.41 8.45
CA CYS A 164 -11.03 9.41 8.38
C CYS A 164 -10.93 8.33 9.47
N ALA A 165 -11.94 7.44 9.51
CA ALA A 165 -12.08 6.37 10.49
C ALA A 165 -11.05 5.22 10.42
N ALA A 166 -10.04 5.30 9.53
CA ALA A 166 -9.00 4.28 9.39
C ALA A 166 -7.60 4.88 9.28
N ALA A 167 -6.67 4.33 10.06
CA ALA A 167 -5.26 4.73 9.99
C ALA A 167 -4.62 4.33 8.66
N ARG A 168 -3.87 5.23 8.03
CA ARG A 168 -3.11 4.96 6.80
C ARG A 168 -1.86 5.84 6.76
N LYS A 169 -0.80 5.35 7.39
CA LYS A 169 0.50 6.03 7.46
C LYS A 169 1.20 6.03 6.10
N ARG A 170 1.35 7.20 5.47
CA ARG A 170 2.01 7.41 4.18
C ARG A 170 2.97 8.58 4.22
N GLY A 171 3.93 8.56 3.32
CA GLY A 171 4.74 9.72 2.98
C GLY A 171 4.42 10.17 1.57
N TYR A 172 4.44 11.47 1.34
CA TYR A 172 4.13 12.09 0.06
C TYR A 172 5.27 13.03 -0.33
N ILE A 173 5.87 12.87 -1.51
CA ILE A 173 6.83 13.84 -2.06
C ILE A 173 6.17 14.56 -3.21
N HIS A 174 6.11 15.88 -3.14
CA HIS A 174 5.48 16.71 -4.15
C HIS A 174 6.08 18.10 -4.16
N ASN A 175 5.88 18.84 -5.25
CA ASN A 175 6.21 20.26 -5.35
C ASN A 175 4.99 21.19 -5.24
N LEU A 176 3.83 20.67 -4.85
CA LEU A 176 2.61 21.47 -4.63
C LEU A 176 2.79 22.55 -3.55
N PRO A 177 2.18 23.74 -3.70
CA PRO A 177 2.02 24.69 -2.60
C PRO A 177 1.39 24.03 -1.37
N ILE A 178 1.83 24.46 -0.20
CA ILE A 178 1.30 23.92 1.07
C ILE A 178 0.28 24.89 1.66
N GLU A 179 0.34 26.17 1.31
CA GLU A 179 -0.59 27.20 1.75
C GLU A 179 -1.97 27.06 1.06
N ASN A 180 -3.02 27.55 1.73
CA ASN A 180 -4.39 27.60 1.19
C ASN A 180 -5.00 26.25 0.79
N ARG A 181 -4.53 25.15 1.38
CA ARG A 181 -5.21 23.85 1.28
C ARG A 181 -6.58 23.91 1.94
N SER A 182 -7.53 23.13 1.42
CA SER A 182 -8.88 23.03 1.95
C SER A 182 -9.35 21.57 1.95
N PRO A 183 -10.05 21.12 3.01
CA PRO A 183 -10.59 19.76 3.06
C PRO A 183 -11.78 19.61 2.11
N LEU A 184 -12.04 18.38 1.67
CA LEU A 184 -13.29 18.05 1.00
C LEU A 184 -14.47 18.22 1.97
N LEU A 185 -15.60 18.67 1.42
CA LEU A 185 -16.87 18.76 2.13
C LEU A 185 -17.91 17.84 1.46
N PRO A 186 -18.77 17.15 2.24
CA PRO A 186 -18.75 17.08 3.71
C PRO A 186 -17.50 16.36 4.23
N LEU A 187 -17.10 16.66 5.47
CA LEU A 187 -15.94 16.01 6.10
C LEU A 187 -16.22 14.51 6.26
N PRO A 188 -15.24 13.63 5.97
CA PRO A 188 -15.39 12.20 6.17
C PRO A 188 -15.54 11.85 7.66
N PRO A 189 -16.22 10.73 7.98
CA PRO A 189 -16.36 10.28 9.36
C PRO A 189 -15.01 9.93 9.96
N LYS A 190 -14.74 10.39 11.18
CA LYS A 190 -13.46 10.20 11.88
C LYS A 190 -13.45 8.96 12.75
N THR A 191 -14.60 8.40 13.10
CA THR A 191 -14.67 7.19 13.94
C THR A 191 -15.49 6.09 13.28
N ILE A 192 -15.25 4.84 13.71
CA ILE A 192 -16.02 3.66 13.27
C ILE A 192 -17.53 3.90 13.46
N PHE A 193 -17.92 4.53 14.55
CA PHE A 193 -19.34 4.74 14.88
C PHE A 193 -19.97 5.92 14.15
N GLU A 194 -19.18 6.91 13.71
CA GLU A 194 -19.66 7.92 12.77
C GLU A 194 -19.85 7.33 11.38
N ALA A 195 -18.93 6.47 10.94
CA ALA A 195 -19.03 5.80 9.65
C ALA A 195 -20.17 4.78 9.63
N PHE A 196 -20.30 3.99 10.68
CA PHE A 196 -21.23 2.86 10.78
C PHE A 196 -21.91 2.82 12.17
N PRO A 197 -22.94 3.66 12.39
CA PRO A 197 -23.61 3.74 13.70
C PRO A 197 -24.21 2.41 14.17
N HIS A 198 -24.62 1.56 13.23
CA HIS A 198 -25.27 0.27 13.51
C HIS A 198 -24.35 -0.73 14.23
N TYR A 199 -23.01 -0.60 14.12
CA TYR A 199 -22.07 -1.45 14.86
C TYR A 199 -22.09 -1.22 16.36
N LYS A 200 -22.50 -0.03 16.82
CA LYS A 200 -22.54 0.32 18.24
C LYS A 200 -23.42 -0.63 19.06
N LYS A 201 -24.49 -1.17 18.46
CA LYS A 201 -25.41 -2.11 19.11
C LYS A 201 -24.71 -3.40 19.59
N TRP A 202 -23.70 -3.85 18.86
CA TRP A 202 -23.02 -5.12 19.12
C TRP A 202 -21.61 -4.96 19.68
N TRP A 203 -21.16 -3.71 19.85
CA TRP A 203 -19.81 -3.40 20.27
C TRP A 203 -19.63 -3.68 21.78
N PRO A 204 -18.74 -4.59 22.19
CA PRO A 204 -18.54 -4.86 23.60
C PRO A 204 -17.79 -3.71 24.28
N SER A 205 -18.09 -3.46 25.56
CA SER A 205 -17.47 -2.39 26.34
C SER A 205 -15.95 -2.54 26.52
N TRP A 206 -15.40 -3.74 26.33
CA TRP A 206 -13.97 -4.02 26.41
C TRP A 206 -13.22 -3.84 25.07
N ASP A 207 -13.92 -3.68 23.95
CA ASP A 207 -13.31 -3.27 22.68
C ASP A 207 -13.26 -1.74 22.60
N THR A 208 -12.10 -1.17 22.91
CA THR A 208 -11.89 0.28 22.97
C THR A 208 -11.56 0.92 21.63
N ARG A 209 -11.62 0.18 20.51
CA ARG A 209 -11.29 0.75 19.20
C ARG A 209 -12.35 1.77 18.79
N THR A 210 -11.88 2.95 18.41
CA THR A 210 -12.69 3.99 17.76
C THR A 210 -12.33 4.16 16.29
N HIS A 211 -11.18 3.63 15.87
CA HIS A 211 -10.65 3.68 14.51
C HIS A 211 -10.22 2.28 14.06
N LEU A 212 -10.22 2.07 12.75
CA LEU A 212 -9.65 0.89 12.11
C LEU A 212 -8.15 1.05 11.91
N ASN A 213 -7.44 -0.06 11.80
CA ASN A 213 -6.07 -0.08 11.31
C ASN A 213 -6.04 0.07 9.79
N CYS A 214 -4.84 0.16 9.21
CA CYS A 214 -4.64 0.23 7.76
C CYS A 214 -5.43 -0.87 7.05
N LEU A 215 -6.31 -0.46 6.14
CA LEU A 215 -7.10 -1.35 5.31
C LEU A 215 -6.16 -2.20 4.44
N GLN A 216 -6.39 -3.50 4.42
CA GLN A 216 -5.53 -4.49 3.79
C GLN A 216 -6.11 -4.95 2.44
N THR A 217 -5.31 -5.67 1.66
CA THR A 217 -5.69 -6.24 0.35
C THR A 217 -6.43 -7.57 0.45
N CYS A 218 -6.49 -8.15 1.65
CA CYS A 218 -7.16 -9.40 1.94
C CYS A 218 -7.96 -9.28 3.25
N VAL A 219 -8.93 -10.18 3.41
CA VAL A 219 -9.83 -10.22 4.57
C VAL A 219 -9.70 -11.53 5.32
N ALA A 220 -10.17 -11.54 6.57
CA ALA A 220 -10.23 -12.74 7.38
C ALA A 220 -11.08 -13.83 6.72
N SER A 221 -10.70 -15.09 6.95
CA SER A 221 -11.50 -16.24 6.54
C SER A 221 -12.68 -16.47 7.49
N ALA A 222 -13.75 -17.09 6.99
CA ALA A 222 -14.89 -17.53 7.81
C ALA A 222 -14.45 -18.45 8.96
N LYS A 223 -13.46 -19.31 8.73
CA LYS A 223 -12.88 -20.18 9.78
C LYS A 223 -12.33 -19.39 10.97
N LEU A 224 -11.76 -18.21 10.73
CA LEU A 224 -11.27 -17.34 11.80
C LEU A 224 -12.42 -16.71 12.59
N THR A 225 -13.45 -16.19 11.91
CA THR A 225 -14.62 -15.61 12.59
C THR A 225 -15.37 -16.65 13.41
N ASP A 226 -15.48 -17.88 12.91
CA ASP A 226 -16.09 -19.01 13.64
C ASP A 226 -15.30 -19.39 14.89
N ARG A 227 -13.96 -19.36 14.81
CA ARG A 227 -13.09 -19.60 15.97
C ARG A 227 -13.27 -18.53 17.04
N ILE A 228 -13.35 -17.26 16.63
CA ILE A 228 -13.61 -16.13 17.55
C ILE A 228 -14.96 -16.32 18.23
N GLN A 229 -16.01 -16.62 17.45
CA GLN A 229 -17.35 -16.86 17.99
C GLN A 229 -17.36 -18.01 19.00
N ARG A 230 -16.74 -19.16 18.68
CA ARG A 230 -16.63 -20.28 19.62
C ARG A 230 -15.92 -19.90 20.91
N ALA A 231 -14.78 -19.19 20.81
CA ALA A 231 -14.02 -18.76 21.98
C ALA A 231 -14.81 -17.81 22.90
N LEU A 232 -15.66 -16.95 22.31
CA LEU A 232 -16.52 -16.04 23.07
C LEU A 232 -17.70 -16.78 23.72
N VAL A 233 -18.33 -17.71 23.01
CA VAL A 233 -19.45 -18.52 23.53
C VAL A 233 -18.99 -19.42 24.68
N SER A 234 -17.78 -19.96 24.61
CA SER A 234 -17.22 -20.81 25.67
C SER A 234 -16.63 -20.02 26.86
N SER A 235 -16.73 -18.69 26.87
CA SER A 235 -16.16 -17.85 27.93
C SER A 235 -17.22 -17.33 28.90
N SER A 236 -16.77 -16.80 30.04
CA SER A 236 -17.63 -16.03 30.94
C SER A 236 -18.16 -14.76 30.24
N ASN A 237 -19.16 -14.10 30.83
CA ASN A 237 -19.62 -12.80 30.37
C ASN A 237 -19.38 -11.75 31.49
N PRO A 238 -18.37 -10.88 31.37
CA PRO A 238 -17.47 -10.69 30.23
C PRO A 238 -16.44 -11.82 30.05
N PRO A 239 -15.87 -12.00 28.84
CA PRO A 239 -14.85 -13.01 28.59
C PRO A 239 -13.59 -12.79 29.44
N THR A 240 -12.83 -13.85 29.67
CA THR A 240 -11.55 -13.74 30.40
C THR A 240 -10.56 -12.81 29.66
N LYS A 241 -9.63 -12.19 30.39
CA LYS A 241 -8.64 -11.27 29.80
C LYS A 241 -7.81 -11.91 28.67
N SER A 242 -7.54 -13.21 28.74
CA SER A 242 -6.82 -13.94 27.69
C SER A 242 -7.65 -14.06 26.40
N VAL A 243 -8.95 -14.36 26.52
CA VAL A 243 -9.87 -14.42 25.38
C VAL A 243 -10.06 -13.02 24.79
N GLN A 244 -10.26 -12.00 25.63
CA GLN A 244 -10.35 -10.61 25.16
C GLN A 244 -9.10 -10.21 24.37
N LYS A 245 -7.90 -10.49 24.90
CA LYS A 245 -6.64 -10.20 24.19
C LYS A 245 -6.57 -10.91 22.84
N TYR A 246 -6.85 -12.21 22.79
CA TYR A 246 -6.87 -12.98 21.54
C TYR A 246 -7.82 -12.38 20.50
N VAL A 247 -9.06 -12.12 20.90
CA VAL A 247 -10.08 -11.56 19.99
C VAL A 247 -9.68 -10.15 19.53
N MET A 248 -9.17 -9.32 20.42
CA MET A 248 -8.70 -7.98 20.08
C MET A 248 -7.51 -7.99 19.11
N ASP A 249 -6.56 -8.91 19.28
CA ASP A 249 -5.41 -9.03 18.39
C ASP A 249 -5.85 -9.42 16.97
N GLU A 250 -6.76 -10.39 16.83
CA GLU A 250 -7.32 -10.76 15.53
C GLU A 250 -8.20 -9.66 14.93
N CYS A 251 -9.03 -8.99 15.74
CA CYS A 251 -9.86 -7.89 15.27
C CYS A 251 -9.03 -6.71 14.77
N LYS A 252 -7.94 -6.37 15.46
CA LYS A 252 -6.99 -5.34 15.01
C LYS A 252 -6.23 -5.76 13.76
N LYS A 253 -5.82 -7.03 13.67
CA LYS A 253 -5.06 -7.54 12.53
C LYS A 253 -5.88 -7.55 11.24
N TRP A 254 -7.16 -7.94 11.34
CA TRP A 254 -8.03 -8.14 10.18
C TRP A 254 -9.12 -7.08 10.01
N ASN A 255 -9.07 -6.01 10.82
CA ASN A 255 -10.10 -4.97 10.85
C ASN A 255 -11.51 -5.54 11.01
N LEU A 256 -11.67 -6.53 11.90
CA LEU A 256 -12.99 -7.13 12.15
C LEU A 256 -13.87 -6.18 12.95
N VAL A 257 -15.16 -6.17 12.62
CA VAL A 257 -16.21 -5.36 13.25
C VAL A 257 -17.31 -6.24 13.83
N TRP A 258 -18.00 -5.74 14.85
CA TRP A 258 -19.03 -6.48 15.55
C TRP A 258 -20.39 -6.37 14.84
N VAL A 259 -20.88 -7.50 14.31
CA VAL A 259 -22.11 -7.55 13.49
C VAL A 259 -23.26 -8.28 14.18
N GLY A 260 -23.01 -8.84 15.36
CA GLY A 260 -24.00 -9.59 16.12
C GLY A 260 -23.47 -10.01 17.48
N LYS A 261 -24.34 -10.59 18.31
CA LYS A 261 -23.94 -11.16 19.61
C LYS A 261 -22.84 -12.20 19.41
N ASN A 262 -21.66 -11.96 19.99
CA ASN A 262 -20.45 -12.78 19.86
C ASN A 262 -19.98 -13.02 18.41
N LYS A 263 -20.41 -12.17 17.46
CA LYS A 263 -20.15 -12.34 16.03
C LYS A 263 -19.39 -11.15 15.48
N VAL A 264 -18.25 -11.45 14.86
CA VAL A 264 -17.43 -10.48 14.14
C VAL A 264 -17.40 -10.83 12.66
N ALA A 265 -17.22 -9.82 11.80
CA ALA A 265 -17.08 -9.99 10.36
C ALA A 265 -16.00 -9.05 9.82
N PRO A 266 -15.37 -9.37 8.66
CA PRO A 266 -14.59 -8.39 7.92
C PRO A 266 -15.51 -7.28 7.40
N LEU A 267 -14.91 -6.13 7.08
CA LEU A 267 -15.62 -5.06 6.36
C LEU A 267 -16.06 -5.55 4.98
N GLU A 268 -17.25 -5.15 4.55
CA GLU A 268 -17.69 -5.36 3.18
C GLU A 268 -16.99 -4.37 2.22
N PRO A 269 -16.86 -4.70 0.92
CA PRO A 269 -16.14 -3.85 -0.02
C PRO A 269 -16.68 -2.42 -0.12
N ASP A 270 -18.00 -2.23 -0.04
CA ASP A 270 -18.63 -0.90 -0.07
C ASP A 270 -18.34 -0.08 1.19
N GLU A 271 -18.14 -0.73 2.34
CA GLU A 271 -17.69 -0.06 3.56
C GLU A 271 -16.23 0.42 3.43
N MET A 272 -15.38 -0.40 2.79
CA MET A 272 -14.01 0.00 2.47
C MET A 272 -13.97 1.16 1.46
N GLU A 273 -14.80 1.14 0.42
CA GLU A 273 -14.97 2.25 -0.52
C GLU A 273 -15.32 3.54 0.23
N TYR A 274 -16.31 3.47 1.13
CA TYR A 274 -16.75 4.61 1.91
C TYR A 274 -15.65 5.20 2.80
N ILE A 275 -14.93 4.36 3.56
CA ILE A 275 -13.82 4.80 4.42
C ILE A 275 -12.64 5.39 3.62
N LEU A 276 -12.37 4.83 2.44
CA LEU A 276 -11.31 5.31 1.55
C LEU A 276 -11.71 6.56 0.76
N GLY A 277 -12.98 6.98 0.85
CA GLY A 277 -13.49 8.15 0.16
C GLY A 277 -13.79 7.91 -1.33
N PHE A 278 -13.99 6.67 -1.76
CA PHE A 278 -14.50 6.37 -3.11
C PHE A 278 -16.03 6.51 -3.18
N PRO A 279 -16.60 6.69 -4.39
CA PRO A 279 -18.03 6.56 -4.59
C PRO A 279 -18.53 5.18 -4.17
N ARG A 280 -19.79 5.10 -3.75
CA ARG A 280 -20.44 3.81 -3.45
C ARG A 280 -20.46 2.94 -4.70
N ASP A 281 -20.15 1.66 -4.54
CA ASP A 281 -20.10 0.67 -5.62
C ASP A 281 -19.03 0.94 -6.68
N HIS A 282 -18.03 1.79 -6.39
CA HIS A 282 -16.94 2.12 -7.32
C HIS A 282 -16.23 0.90 -7.89
N THR A 283 -15.99 -0.12 -7.06
CA THR A 283 -15.32 -1.37 -7.48
C THR A 283 -16.32 -2.50 -7.78
N ARG A 284 -17.63 -2.26 -7.73
CA ARG A 284 -18.63 -3.28 -8.01
C ARG A 284 -18.59 -3.68 -9.49
N GLY A 285 -18.73 -4.98 -9.77
CA GLY A 285 -18.63 -5.53 -11.13
C GLY A 285 -17.31 -6.28 -11.42
N VAL A 286 -16.39 -6.34 -10.45
CA VAL A 286 -15.27 -7.29 -10.44
C VAL A 286 -15.39 -8.26 -9.26
N GLY A 287 -14.65 -9.37 -9.31
CA GLY A 287 -14.67 -10.39 -8.26
C GLY A 287 -14.30 -9.84 -6.88
N LYS A 288 -14.94 -10.36 -5.82
CA LYS A 288 -14.80 -9.85 -4.43
C LYS A 288 -13.34 -9.74 -3.97
N THR A 289 -12.51 -10.74 -4.29
CA THR A 289 -11.06 -10.72 -3.99
C THR A 289 -10.33 -9.57 -4.67
N GLN A 290 -10.67 -9.27 -5.93
CA GLN A 290 -10.06 -8.15 -6.65
C GLN A 290 -10.52 -6.81 -6.09
N ARG A 291 -11.79 -6.69 -5.66
CA ARG A 291 -12.27 -5.47 -4.97
C ARG A 291 -11.41 -5.16 -3.75
N TYR A 292 -11.21 -6.13 -2.85
CA TYR A 292 -10.36 -5.94 -1.67
C TYR A 292 -8.91 -5.62 -2.03
N LYS A 293 -8.34 -6.32 -3.00
CA LYS A 293 -6.97 -6.08 -3.45
C LYS A 293 -6.78 -4.66 -3.98
N SER A 294 -7.67 -4.22 -4.86
CA SER A 294 -7.64 -2.88 -5.44
C SER A 294 -7.86 -1.78 -4.40
N LEU A 295 -8.81 -1.96 -3.48
CA LEU A 295 -9.09 -1.00 -2.40
C LEU A 295 -7.93 -0.88 -1.40
N GLY A 296 -7.37 -2.00 -0.94
CA GLY A 296 -6.24 -2.00 0.00
C GLY A 296 -5.02 -1.24 -0.54
N ASN A 297 -4.77 -1.33 -1.85
CA ASN A 297 -3.66 -0.68 -2.52
C ASN A 297 -3.95 0.73 -3.06
N SER A 298 -5.19 1.21 -2.96
CA SER A 298 -5.59 2.53 -3.48
C SER A 298 -5.17 3.70 -2.59
N PHE A 299 -5.32 4.94 -3.05
CA PHE A 299 -5.20 6.10 -2.18
C PHE A 299 -6.35 6.22 -1.18
N GLN A 300 -6.10 6.91 -0.06
CA GLN A 300 -7.19 7.49 0.71
C GLN A 300 -7.54 8.84 0.07
N VAL A 301 -8.73 8.92 -0.52
CA VAL A 301 -9.13 10.01 -1.43
C VAL A 301 -9.14 11.36 -0.72
N ASP A 302 -9.66 11.46 0.50
CA ASP A 302 -9.76 12.73 1.22
C ASP A 302 -8.40 13.33 1.59
N THR A 303 -7.42 12.48 1.90
CA THR A 303 -6.03 12.86 2.19
C THR A 303 -5.37 13.42 0.94
N VAL A 304 -5.50 12.70 -0.18
CA VAL A 304 -4.95 13.16 -1.46
C VAL A 304 -5.65 14.44 -1.93
N ALA A 305 -6.99 14.51 -1.81
CA ALA A 305 -7.75 15.69 -2.16
C ALA A 305 -7.35 16.91 -1.33
N TYR A 306 -7.04 16.74 -0.05
CA TYR A 306 -6.54 17.82 0.78
C TYR A 306 -5.25 18.43 0.19
N HIS A 307 -4.29 17.59 -0.20
CA HIS A 307 -3.04 18.05 -0.80
C HIS A 307 -3.25 18.66 -2.20
N LEU A 308 -4.11 18.07 -3.02
CA LEU A 308 -4.40 18.54 -4.39
C LEU A 308 -5.33 19.77 -4.44
N SER A 309 -5.98 20.13 -3.33
CA SER A 309 -6.96 21.23 -3.28
C SER A 309 -6.43 22.57 -3.76
N VAL A 310 -5.13 22.83 -3.61
CA VAL A 310 -4.46 24.05 -4.09
C VAL A 310 -4.56 24.22 -5.61
N LEU A 311 -4.64 23.12 -6.36
CA LEU A 311 -4.73 23.14 -7.81
C LEU A 311 -6.06 23.74 -8.30
N ARG A 312 -7.11 23.70 -7.49
CA ARG A 312 -8.45 24.17 -7.87
C ARG A 312 -8.47 25.63 -8.30
N ARG A 313 -7.76 26.50 -7.57
CA ARG A 313 -7.66 27.93 -7.89
C ARG A 313 -6.63 28.21 -8.99
N MET A 314 -5.63 27.35 -9.13
CA MET A 314 -4.54 27.52 -10.09
C MET A 314 -4.95 27.13 -11.51
N PHE A 315 -5.88 26.18 -11.65
CA PHE A 315 -6.33 25.63 -12.93
C PHE A 315 -7.86 25.70 -13.07
N PRO A 316 -8.44 26.91 -13.20
CA PRO A 316 -9.91 27.06 -13.32
C PRO A 316 -10.49 26.39 -14.56
N ASN A 317 -9.68 26.23 -15.61
CA ASN A 317 -10.06 25.57 -16.86
C ASN A 317 -9.74 24.07 -16.88
N GLY A 318 -9.40 23.50 -15.71
CA GLY A 318 -9.04 22.10 -15.57
C GLY A 318 -7.57 21.78 -15.84
N VAL A 319 -7.20 20.52 -15.60
CA VAL A 319 -5.83 20.00 -15.60
C VAL A 319 -5.63 18.89 -16.62
N ARG A 320 -4.39 18.74 -17.08
CA ARG A 320 -3.89 17.58 -17.84
C ARG A 320 -3.01 16.74 -16.91
N VAL A 321 -3.35 15.47 -16.77
CA VAL A 321 -2.74 14.58 -15.76
C VAL A 321 -2.01 13.44 -16.43
N LEU A 322 -0.78 13.18 -15.99
CA LEU A 322 -0.08 11.92 -16.23
C LEU A 322 -0.12 11.11 -14.94
N SER A 323 -0.91 10.03 -14.94
CA SER A 323 -1.15 9.19 -13.77
C SER A 323 -0.40 7.87 -13.92
N LEU A 324 0.63 7.68 -13.11
CA LEU A 324 1.49 6.50 -13.12
C LEU A 324 1.08 5.57 -11.99
N PHE A 325 0.83 4.30 -12.29
CA PHE A 325 0.32 3.31 -11.32
C PHE A 325 -1.06 3.73 -10.79
N THR A 326 -1.97 4.00 -11.73
CA THR A 326 -3.26 4.66 -11.49
C THR A 326 -4.15 3.89 -10.51
N GLY A 327 -4.03 2.56 -10.48
CA GLY A 327 -4.91 1.69 -9.71
C GLY A 327 -6.37 1.90 -10.11
N ILE A 328 -7.22 2.13 -9.11
CA ILE A 328 -8.67 2.38 -9.31
C ILE A 328 -9.02 3.87 -9.44
N GLY A 329 -8.05 4.72 -9.77
CA GLY A 329 -8.28 6.14 -10.03
C GLY A 329 -8.37 7.01 -8.78
N GLY A 330 -7.62 6.70 -7.72
CA GLY A 330 -7.74 7.42 -6.44
C GLY A 330 -7.37 8.91 -6.54
N GLY A 331 -6.42 9.26 -7.41
CA GLY A 331 -6.02 10.65 -7.65
C GLY A 331 -7.08 11.41 -8.46
N GLU A 332 -7.65 10.75 -9.45
CA GLU A 332 -8.66 11.28 -10.36
C GLU A 332 -10.01 11.46 -9.65
N VAL A 333 -10.39 10.51 -8.80
CA VAL A 333 -11.56 10.64 -7.91
C VAL A 333 -11.36 11.84 -6.96
N ALA A 334 -10.15 12.05 -6.43
CA ALA A 334 -9.83 13.22 -5.60
C ALA A 334 -9.98 14.54 -6.38
N LEU A 335 -9.42 14.63 -7.59
CA LEU A 335 -9.55 15.79 -8.48
C LEU A 335 -11.02 16.07 -8.84
N HIS A 336 -11.77 15.03 -9.19
CA HIS A 336 -13.20 15.13 -9.50
C HIS A 336 -14.00 15.66 -8.31
N LYS A 337 -13.78 15.14 -7.10
CA LYS A 337 -14.44 15.62 -5.88
C LYS A 337 -14.07 17.06 -5.52
N LEU A 338 -12.88 17.52 -5.90
CA LEU A 338 -12.49 18.93 -5.78
C LEU A 338 -13.16 19.85 -6.82
N GLY A 339 -13.90 19.28 -7.78
CA GLY A 339 -14.48 20.03 -8.90
C GLY A 339 -13.44 20.48 -9.93
N ILE A 340 -12.26 19.85 -9.95
CA ILE A 340 -11.21 20.17 -10.92
C ILE A 340 -11.48 19.33 -12.18
N HIS A 341 -11.85 20.01 -13.27
CA HIS A 341 -12.08 19.34 -14.54
C HIS A 341 -10.78 18.69 -15.05
N MET A 342 -10.83 17.41 -15.42
CA MET A 342 -9.69 16.73 -16.01
C MET A 342 -9.86 16.73 -17.53
N ARG A 343 -9.10 17.60 -18.21
CA ARG A 343 -9.16 17.75 -19.66
C ARG A 343 -8.63 16.52 -20.39
N VAL A 344 -7.48 16.04 -19.92
CA VAL A 344 -6.80 14.85 -20.44
C VAL A 344 -6.20 14.10 -19.26
N VAL A 345 -6.39 12.78 -19.24
CA VAL A 345 -5.68 11.87 -18.33
C VAL A 345 -5.00 10.80 -19.16
N VAL A 346 -3.67 10.72 -19.03
CA VAL A 346 -2.89 9.59 -19.51
C VAL A 346 -2.65 8.68 -18.30
N SER A 347 -3.37 7.56 -18.23
CA SER A 347 -3.30 6.62 -17.11
C SER A 347 -2.45 5.41 -17.46
N VAL A 348 -1.50 5.08 -16.59
CA VAL A 348 -0.67 3.88 -16.69
C VAL A 348 -1.07 2.90 -15.59
N GLU A 349 -1.61 1.73 -15.96
CA GLU A 349 -2.05 0.69 -15.02
C GLU A 349 -1.95 -0.72 -15.62
N ILE A 350 -1.23 -1.61 -14.91
CA ILE A 350 -0.98 -2.99 -15.35
C ILE A 350 -2.13 -3.94 -15.00
N GLY A 351 -2.88 -3.66 -13.94
CA GLY A 351 -3.95 -4.53 -13.45
C GLY A 351 -5.24 -4.35 -14.24
N GLU A 352 -5.64 -5.38 -14.99
CA GLU A 352 -6.88 -5.38 -15.78
C GLU A 352 -8.14 -5.06 -14.97
N ALA A 353 -8.26 -5.60 -13.75
CA ALA A 353 -9.39 -5.29 -12.88
C ALA A 353 -9.43 -3.81 -12.48
N SER A 354 -8.26 -3.23 -12.18
CA SER A 354 -8.12 -1.82 -11.81
C SER A 354 -8.44 -0.90 -13.00
N LYS A 355 -7.92 -1.21 -14.20
CA LYS A 355 -8.27 -0.52 -15.45
C LYS A 355 -9.78 -0.54 -15.69
N LYS A 356 -10.41 -1.72 -15.61
CA LYS A 356 -11.86 -1.85 -15.81
C LYS A 356 -12.66 -1.00 -14.82
N ILE A 357 -12.27 -0.99 -13.54
CA ILE A 357 -12.90 -0.16 -12.51
C ILE A 357 -12.76 1.33 -12.86
N PHE A 358 -11.53 1.78 -13.11
CA PHE A 358 -11.25 3.17 -13.40
C PHE A 358 -11.95 3.66 -14.67
N LYS A 359 -11.90 2.85 -15.73
CA LYS A 359 -12.57 3.13 -17.01
C LYS A 359 -14.09 3.24 -16.85
N SER A 360 -14.70 2.32 -16.10
CA SER A 360 -16.13 2.37 -15.79
C SER A 360 -16.52 3.67 -15.07
N TRP A 361 -15.73 4.08 -14.08
CA TRP A 361 -15.94 5.36 -13.39
C TRP A 361 -15.74 6.56 -14.33
N TRP A 362 -14.70 6.53 -15.17
CA TRP A 362 -14.41 7.59 -16.12
C TRP A 362 -15.59 7.84 -17.05
N ASP A 363 -16.10 6.78 -17.68
CA ASP A 363 -17.19 6.86 -18.66
C ASP A 363 -18.51 7.36 -18.04
N GLN A 364 -18.70 7.14 -16.74
CA GLN A 364 -19.89 7.60 -16.02
C GLN A 364 -19.80 9.06 -15.55
N THR A 365 -18.60 9.62 -15.39
CA THR A 365 -18.40 10.86 -14.62
C THR A 365 -17.61 11.95 -15.33
N GLN A 366 -16.83 11.62 -16.35
CA GLN A 366 -15.88 12.53 -16.99
C GLN A 366 -16.23 12.81 -18.45
N THR A 367 -15.92 14.03 -18.89
CA THR A 367 -16.12 14.49 -20.27
C THR A 367 -14.79 14.73 -21.02
N GLY A 368 -13.65 14.65 -20.32
CA GLY A 368 -12.34 14.81 -20.91
C GLY A 368 -11.87 13.56 -21.66
N THR A 369 -10.64 13.62 -22.16
CA THR A 369 -10.01 12.50 -22.86
C THR A 369 -9.24 11.59 -21.90
N LEU A 370 -9.54 10.29 -21.91
CA LEU A 370 -8.75 9.26 -21.22
C LEU A 370 -7.89 8.49 -22.23
N ILE A 371 -6.61 8.34 -21.93
CA ILE A 371 -5.65 7.53 -22.68
C ILE A 371 -5.08 6.48 -21.75
N GLU A 372 -5.35 5.22 -22.06
CA GLU A 372 -4.94 4.09 -21.23
C GLU A 372 -3.65 3.46 -21.78
N ILE A 373 -2.69 3.26 -20.89
CA ILE A 373 -1.41 2.60 -21.16
C ILE A 373 -1.25 1.47 -20.15
N THR A 374 -0.97 0.26 -20.61
CA THR A 374 -0.89 -0.89 -19.71
C THR A 374 0.41 -0.93 -18.90
N ASP A 375 1.56 -0.82 -19.57
CA ASP A 375 2.86 -0.94 -18.91
C ASP A 375 3.63 0.39 -18.95
N VAL A 376 4.18 0.80 -17.81
CA VAL A 376 5.04 1.98 -17.67
C VAL A 376 6.30 1.89 -18.55
N LYS A 377 6.78 0.67 -18.83
CA LYS A 377 7.90 0.44 -19.74
C LYS A 377 7.57 0.81 -21.18
N SER A 378 6.28 0.72 -21.56
CA SER A 378 5.83 1.14 -22.89
C SER A 378 5.74 2.66 -23.03
N LEU A 379 5.86 3.42 -21.93
CA LEU A 379 5.87 4.88 -21.92
C LEU A 379 7.32 5.39 -22.12
N THR A 380 7.77 5.28 -23.37
CA THR A 380 9.07 5.78 -23.83
C THR A 380 9.08 7.31 -23.89
N ASN A 381 10.29 7.88 -23.94
CA ASN A 381 10.48 9.33 -24.06
C ASN A 381 9.74 9.91 -25.29
N ASP A 382 9.79 9.22 -26.44
CA ASP A 382 9.12 9.68 -27.66
C ASP A 382 7.59 9.70 -27.52
N ARG A 383 7.00 8.71 -26.83
CA ARG A 383 5.56 8.71 -26.55
C ARG A 383 5.18 9.84 -25.60
N VAL A 384 5.97 10.07 -24.56
CA VAL A 384 5.76 11.20 -23.65
C VAL A 384 5.88 12.54 -24.40
N ALA A 385 6.87 12.70 -25.28
CA ALA A 385 7.05 13.88 -26.11
C ALA A 385 5.87 14.09 -27.06
N SER A 386 5.36 13.01 -27.67
CA SER A 386 4.17 13.03 -28.50
C SER A 386 2.95 13.55 -27.73
N PHE A 387 2.69 13.05 -26.52
CA PHE A 387 1.61 13.56 -25.67
C PHE A 387 1.81 15.02 -25.25
N ILE A 388 3.04 15.44 -24.92
CA ILE A 388 3.35 16.83 -24.59
C ILE A 388 3.13 17.75 -25.81
N SER A 389 3.43 17.28 -27.02
CA SER A 389 3.14 17.99 -28.26
C SER A 389 1.64 18.09 -28.51
N GLN A 390 0.92 16.97 -28.40
CA GLN A 390 -0.50 16.87 -28.69
C GLN A 390 -1.38 17.66 -27.70
N PHE A 391 -1.06 17.61 -26.39
CA PHE A 391 -1.89 18.21 -25.34
C PHE A 391 -1.33 19.52 -24.78
N GLY A 392 -0.13 19.93 -25.21
CA GLY A 392 0.54 21.14 -24.72
C GLY A 392 1.19 20.97 -23.34
N GLY A 393 1.55 19.75 -22.94
CA GLY A 393 2.19 19.43 -21.66
C GLY A 393 1.25 18.86 -20.59
N PHE A 394 1.81 18.59 -19.41
CA PHE A 394 1.09 18.06 -18.24
C PHE A 394 1.14 19.05 -17.08
N ASP A 395 0.01 19.25 -16.41
CA ASP A 395 -0.09 20.14 -15.25
C ASP A 395 0.24 19.39 -13.95
N LEU A 396 -0.09 18.08 -13.92
CA LEU A 396 0.16 17.18 -12.79
C LEU A 396 0.71 15.82 -13.28
N VAL A 397 1.79 15.36 -12.67
CA VAL A 397 2.31 13.99 -12.75
C VAL A 397 2.09 13.34 -11.38
N ILE A 398 1.19 12.38 -11.29
CA ILE A 398 0.83 11.73 -10.02
C ILE A 398 1.15 10.24 -10.08
N GLY A 399 1.61 9.67 -8.96
CA GLY A 399 1.78 8.23 -8.85
C GLY A 399 1.92 7.74 -7.42
N GLY A 400 1.63 6.46 -7.22
CA GLY A 400 1.82 5.76 -5.96
C GLY A 400 2.71 4.55 -6.16
N SER A 401 3.53 4.21 -5.17
CA SER A 401 4.33 2.99 -5.24
C SER A 401 3.40 1.76 -5.28
N PRO A 402 3.55 0.84 -6.25
CA PRO A 402 2.81 -0.43 -6.28
C PRO A 402 3.33 -1.37 -5.17
N CYS A 403 2.87 -1.13 -3.95
CA CYS A 403 3.40 -1.72 -2.72
C CYS A 403 2.73 -3.06 -2.36
N ASN A 404 3.15 -4.17 -2.99
CA ASN A 404 2.84 -5.50 -2.44
C ASN A 404 3.92 -6.02 -1.46
N ASN A 405 5.17 -5.52 -1.51
CA ASN A 405 6.29 -6.02 -0.70
C ASN A 405 6.75 -5.08 0.44
N LEU A 406 6.19 -3.87 0.53
CA LEU A 406 6.58 -2.86 1.54
C LEU A 406 5.61 -2.79 2.74
N ALA A 407 4.43 -3.43 2.64
CA ALA A 407 3.50 -3.55 3.76
C ALA A 407 3.98 -4.63 4.75
N GLY A 408 4.12 -4.27 6.03
CA GLY A 408 4.68 -5.13 7.09
C GLY A 408 3.96 -6.47 7.36
N SER A 409 2.88 -6.77 6.64
CA SER A 409 2.13 -8.02 6.69
C SER A 409 2.79 -9.18 5.91
N ASN A 410 3.69 -8.88 4.95
CA ASN A 410 4.47 -9.89 4.22
C ASN A 410 5.88 -10.03 4.81
N ARG A 411 6.03 -10.82 5.88
CA ARG A 411 7.30 -11.02 6.60
C ARG A 411 8.40 -11.74 5.81
N HIS A 412 8.12 -12.28 4.62
CA HIS A 412 9.03 -13.19 3.91
C HIS A 412 9.77 -12.62 2.70
N HIS A 413 9.44 -11.42 2.20
CA HIS A 413 10.22 -10.75 1.14
C HIS A 413 10.24 -9.24 1.38
N ARG A 414 11.18 -8.77 2.20
CA ARG A 414 11.51 -7.35 2.36
C ARG A 414 12.61 -6.97 1.39
N ASP A 415 12.35 -7.15 0.10
CA ASP A 415 13.24 -6.63 -0.92
C ASP A 415 12.90 -5.13 -0.98
N GLY A 416 13.74 -4.27 -0.40
CA GLY A 416 13.56 -2.81 -0.43
C GLY A 416 13.61 -2.24 -1.85
N LEU A 417 14.25 -1.10 -2.06
CA LEU A 417 14.51 -0.53 -3.39
C LEU A 417 15.48 -1.39 -4.26
N GLU A 418 15.68 -2.66 -3.94
CA GLU A 418 16.48 -3.63 -4.69
C GLU A 418 15.62 -4.79 -5.26
N GLY A 419 14.34 -4.90 -4.90
CA GLY A 419 13.40 -5.89 -5.47
C GLY A 419 12.77 -5.45 -6.79
N LYS A 420 12.09 -6.34 -7.53
CA LYS A 420 11.40 -6.02 -8.82
C LYS A 420 10.45 -4.80 -8.79
N HIS A 421 9.97 -4.40 -7.61
CA HIS A 421 9.13 -3.21 -7.41
C HIS A 421 9.90 -1.89 -7.31
N SER A 422 11.22 -1.92 -7.11
CA SER A 422 12.05 -0.72 -7.06
C SER A 422 12.30 -0.10 -8.43
N ALA A 423 12.31 -0.92 -9.48
CA ALA A 423 12.37 -0.46 -10.87
C ALA A 423 11.24 0.51 -11.19
N LEU A 424 10.05 0.30 -10.62
CA LEU A 424 8.87 1.12 -10.91
C LEU A 424 8.98 2.54 -10.32
N PHE A 425 9.69 2.71 -9.20
CA PHE A 425 10.04 4.03 -8.71
C PHE A 425 10.99 4.76 -9.67
N TYR A 426 12.01 4.07 -10.18
CA TYR A 426 12.93 4.67 -11.15
C TYR A 426 12.26 4.98 -12.49
N ASP A 427 11.27 4.19 -12.91
CA ASP A 427 10.42 4.53 -14.05
C ASP A 427 9.62 5.82 -13.82
N TYR A 428 9.04 5.99 -12.63
CA TYR A 428 8.39 7.26 -12.25
C TYR A 428 9.36 8.44 -12.36
N VAL A 429 10.55 8.32 -11.77
CA VAL A 429 11.59 9.37 -11.79
C VAL A 429 12.04 9.67 -13.22
N ARG A 430 12.30 8.64 -14.03
CA ARG A 430 12.69 8.76 -15.44
C ARG A 430 11.64 9.57 -16.22
N ILE A 431 10.37 9.20 -16.08
CA ILE A 431 9.26 9.85 -16.79
C ILE A 431 9.10 11.29 -16.30
N LEU A 432 9.11 11.53 -14.98
CA LEU A 432 8.98 12.87 -14.41
C LEU A 432 10.11 13.81 -14.88
N ASN A 433 11.36 13.34 -14.85
CA ASN A 433 12.50 14.12 -15.32
C ASN A 433 12.39 14.45 -16.81
N PHE A 434 11.93 13.50 -17.63
CA PHE A 434 11.71 13.75 -19.04
C PHE A 434 10.59 14.77 -19.28
N VAL A 435 9.44 14.66 -18.58
CA VAL A 435 8.35 15.64 -18.68
C VAL A 435 8.85 17.04 -18.29
N LYS A 436 9.59 17.17 -17.17
CA LYS A 436 10.16 18.45 -16.72
C LYS A 436 11.12 19.03 -17.76
N SER A 437 12.01 18.21 -18.32
CA SER A 437 12.97 18.63 -19.34
C SER A 437 12.28 19.11 -20.63
N ALA A 438 11.35 18.30 -21.16
CA ALA A 438 10.62 18.61 -22.38
C ALA A 438 9.71 19.84 -22.25
N MET A 439 9.17 20.10 -21.05
CA MET A 439 8.36 21.29 -20.78
C MET A 439 9.21 22.53 -20.46
N GLY A 440 10.39 22.35 -19.86
CA GLY A 440 11.33 23.44 -19.55
C GLY A 440 11.94 24.08 -20.79
N GLY A 441 12.24 23.29 -21.83
CA GLY A 441 12.77 23.78 -23.11
C GLY A 441 11.82 24.68 -23.92
N ARG A 442 10.52 24.75 -23.55
CA ARG A 442 9.52 25.63 -24.20
C ARG A 442 9.38 27.01 -23.54
N ARG A 443 10.11 27.27 -22.45
CA ARG A 443 10.06 28.55 -21.70
C ARG A 443 11.18 29.54 -22.07
N MET A 444 11.98 29.26 -23.09
CA MET A 444 13.01 30.17 -23.62
C MET A 444 12.56 30.85 -24.91
#